data_AF-A0A7S0DNA0-F1
#
_entry.id   AF-A0A7S0DNA0-F1
#
_cell.length_a   1.000
_cell.length_b   1.000
_cell.length_c   1.000
_cell.angle_alpha   90.00
_cell.angle_beta   90.00
_cell.angle_gamma   90.00
#
_symmetry.space_group_name_H-M   'P 1'
#
loop_
_entity.id
_entity.type
_entity.pdbx_description
1 polymer ?
#
loop_
_entity_poly.entity_id
_entity_poly.type
_entity_poly.pdbx_seq_one_letter_code
_entity_poly.pdbx_strand_id
1 'polypeptide(L)'
;RLDISRDSDLSAMVQSVNICLPEGSSTVSLWEADFKFHTFRLIEGSGDSNDDVEEDEDEDDEGGDRQDTHDIWNLPSKEFHPLWDSLKLEPKVKENLLRFCFTSMLFAEKKVDPYIVSCNRVVLLYG
;
A
#
# COMPACT_ATOMS: atom_id res chain seq x y z
N ARG A 1 13.14 -13.79 -8.72
CA ARG A 1 13.76 -12.44 -8.66
C ARG A 1 14.48 -12.24 -9.98
N LEU A 2 14.16 -11.17 -10.72
CA LEU A 2 14.83 -10.86 -11.99
C LEU A 2 16.25 -10.35 -11.72
N ASP A 3 17.21 -10.79 -12.53
CA ASP A 3 18.57 -10.29 -12.49
C ASP A 3 18.67 -9.02 -13.33
N ILE A 4 18.80 -7.88 -12.65
CA ILE A 4 18.90 -6.54 -13.25
C ILE A 4 20.34 -6.08 -13.45
N SER A 5 21.34 -6.89 -13.06
CA SER A 5 22.76 -6.51 -13.10
C SER A 5 23.32 -6.33 -14.51
N ARG A 6 22.60 -6.82 -15.53
CA ARG A 6 23.03 -6.78 -16.94
C ARG A 6 22.82 -5.41 -17.60
N ASP A 7 22.01 -4.55 -16.99
CA ASP A 7 21.67 -3.22 -17.51
C ASP A 7 22.11 -2.15 -16.50
N SER A 8 23.07 -1.30 -16.89
CA SER A 8 23.66 -0.31 -15.98
C SER A 8 22.66 0.74 -15.54
N ASP A 9 21.73 1.11 -16.41
CA ASP A 9 20.80 2.20 -16.18
C ASP A 9 19.68 1.73 -15.24
N LEU A 10 19.17 0.51 -15.47
CA LEU A 10 18.21 -0.11 -14.57
C LEU A 10 18.82 -0.43 -13.20
N SER A 11 20.06 -0.93 -13.15
CA SER A 11 20.72 -1.23 -11.88
C SER A 11 21.00 0.04 -11.06
N ALA A 12 21.10 1.22 -11.69
CA ALA A 12 21.28 2.48 -10.99
C ALA A 12 19.97 3.02 -10.39
N MET A 13 18.83 2.73 -11.01
CA MET A 13 17.54 3.31 -10.63
C MET A 13 16.60 2.36 -9.87
N VAL A 14 16.78 1.04 -10.02
CA VAL A 14 15.85 0.02 -9.52
C VAL A 14 16.56 -0.88 -8.51
N GLN A 15 16.04 -0.95 -7.29
CA GLN A 15 16.59 -1.82 -6.25
C GLN A 15 16.14 -3.28 -6.39
N SER A 16 14.88 -3.51 -6.77
CA SER A 16 14.34 -4.86 -6.92
C SER A 16 13.12 -4.88 -7.83
N VAL A 17 12.91 -6.01 -8.52
CA VAL A 17 11.73 -6.27 -9.35
C VAL A 17 11.07 -7.55 -8.86
N ASN A 18 9.81 -7.43 -8.44
CA ASN A 18 8.96 -8.54 -8.03
C ASN A 18 7.92 -8.80 -9.11
N ILE A 19 7.78 -10.07 -9.50
CA ILE A 19 6.76 -10.51 -10.46
C ILE A 19 5.61 -11.11 -9.67
N CYS A 20 4.41 -10.54 -9.85
CA CYS A 20 3.18 -11.05 -9.28
C CYS A 20 2.34 -11.68 -10.38
N LEU A 21 1.98 -12.95 -10.23
CA LEU A 21 1.10 -13.65 -11.17
C LEU A 21 -0.37 -13.48 -10.77
N PRO A 22 -1.30 -13.56 -11.75
CA PRO A 22 -2.72 -13.59 -11.47
C PRO A 22 -3.11 -14.81 -10.62
N GLU A 23 -4.18 -14.64 -9.83
CA GLU A 23 -4.73 -15.62 -8.87
C GLU A 23 -4.79 -17.04 -9.45
N GLY A 24 -4.29 -18.02 -8.70
CA GLY A 24 -4.35 -19.44 -9.04
C GLY A 24 -3.37 -19.94 -10.13
N SER A 25 -2.64 -19.04 -10.79
CA SER A 25 -1.70 -19.41 -11.85
C SER A 25 -0.27 -19.52 -11.32
N SER A 26 0.35 -20.68 -11.47
CA SER A 26 1.77 -20.88 -11.16
C SER A 26 2.68 -20.46 -12.33
N THR A 27 2.14 -20.43 -13.55
CA THR A 27 2.87 -20.06 -14.77
C THR A 27 1.92 -19.34 -15.74
N VAL A 28 2.46 -18.41 -16.52
CA VAL A 28 1.75 -17.72 -17.61
C VAL A 28 2.71 -17.59 -18.78
N SER A 29 2.23 -17.86 -20.00
CA SER A 29 3.00 -17.66 -21.23
C SER A 29 3.26 -16.17 -21.47
N LEU A 30 4.51 -15.81 -21.76
CA LEU A 30 4.93 -14.41 -21.88
C LEU A 30 4.15 -13.64 -22.95
N TRP A 31 3.83 -14.29 -24.07
CA TRP A 31 3.14 -13.67 -25.21
C TRP A 31 1.62 -13.53 -25.03
N GLU A 32 1.04 -14.21 -24.04
CA GLU A 32 -0.38 -14.11 -23.68
C GLU A 32 -0.62 -13.19 -22.48
N ALA A 33 0.46 -12.75 -21.81
CA ALA A 33 0.38 -11.95 -20.61
C ALA A 33 0.19 -10.46 -20.94
N ASP A 34 -0.71 -9.82 -20.20
CA ASP A 34 -0.78 -8.36 -20.13
C ASP A 34 0.12 -7.87 -18.99
N PHE A 35 1.04 -6.95 -19.28
CA PHE A 35 2.06 -6.50 -18.34
C PHE A 35 1.63 -5.21 -17.66
N LYS A 36 1.35 -5.30 -16.35
CA LYS A 36 1.08 -4.14 -15.51
C LYS A 36 2.28 -3.83 -14.63
N PHE A 37 2.88 -2.66 -14.85
CA PHE A 37 4.03 -2.20 -14.08
C PHE A 37 3.59 -1.28 -12.94
N HIS A 38 4.10 -1.56 -11.75
CA HIS A 38 3.92 -0.72 -10.56
C HIS A 38 5.29 -0.31 -10.04
N THR A 39 5.67 0.94 -10.28
CA THR A 39 6.93 1.53 -9.82
C THR A 39 6.69 2.39 -8.58
N PHE A 40 7.48 2.21 -7.54
CA PHE A 40 7.39 3.00 -6.31
C PHE A 40 8.77 3.24 -5.72
N ARG A 41 8.89 4.30 -4.92
CA ARG A 41 10.07 4.62 -4.11
C ARG A 41 9.65 4.57 -2.64
N LEU A 42 10.40 3.84 -1.83
CA LEU A 42 10.14 3.77 -0.39
C LEU A 42 10.55 5.08 0.29
N ILE A 43 9.67 5.60 1.13
CA ILE A 43 9.88 6.81 1.93
C ILE A 43 10.40 6.39 3.31
N GLU A 44 11.40 7.11 3.82
CA GLU A 44 11.93 6.94 5.18
C GLU A 44 11.30 7.97 6.13
N GLY A 45 10.89 7.54 7.32
CA GLY A 45 10.32 8.38 8.37
C GLY A 45 8.81 8.23 8.56
N SER A 46 8.35 8.52 9.78
CA SER A 46 6.96 8.89 10.05
C SER A 46 6.65 10.21 9.34
N GLY A 47 5.38 10.47 9.05
CA GLY A 47 4.90 11.69 8.38
C GLY A 47 5.07 12.98 9.18
N ASP A 48 5.96 13.00 10.18
CA ASP A 48 6.28 14.14 11.02
C ASP A 48 7.38 15.01 10.38
N SER A 49 7.17 15.36 9.12
CA SER A 49 8.02 16.34 8.45
C SER A 49 7.17 17.50 8.00
N ASN A 50 6.72 18.34 8.94
CA ASN A 50 6.48 19.79 8.81
C ASN A 50 5.95 20.32 7.46
N ASP A 51 5.13 19.58 6.73
CA ASP A 51 4.53 19.99 5.45
C ASP A 51 3.06 19.52 5.50
N ASP A 52 2.17 20.50 5.55
CA ASP A 52 0.72 20.40 5.35
C ASP A 52 -0.17 19.90 6.50
N VAL A 53 0.11 20.34 7.73
CA VAL A 53 -0.99 20.70 8.65
C VAL A 53 -0.94 22.21 8.80
N GLU A 54 -1.83 22.93 8.11
CA GLU A 54 -2.26 24.21 8.63
C GLU A 54 -2.96 23.88 9.95
N GLU A 55 -2.18 23.85 11.04
CA GLU A 55 -2.71 23.93 12.38
C GLU A 55 -3.44 25.27 12.41
N ASP A 56 -4.77 25.23 12.43
CA ASP A 56 -5.54 26.32 13.00
C ASP A 56 -4.94 26.53 14.40
N GLU A 57 -4.08 27.55 14.53
CA GLU A 57 -3.41 27.95 15.76
C GLU A 57 -4.48 28.41 16.76
N ASP A 58 -5.11 27.46 17.45
CA ASP A 58 -5.68 27.71 18.77
C ASP A 58 -4.48 27.89 19.72
N GLU A 59 -3.94 29.12 19.74
CA GLU A 59 -2.96 29.61 20.70
C GLU A 59 -3.57 29.57 22.12
N ASP A 60 -3.61 28.40 22.76
CA ASP A 60 -3.84 28.26 24.20
C ASP A 60 -3.42 26.85 24.67
N ASP A 61 -2.12 26.57 24.79
CA ASP A 61 -1.66 25.77 25.94
C ASP A 61 -0.19 25.98 26.30
N GLU A 62 0.03 26.28 27.57
CA GLU A 62 1.32 26.54 28.20
C GLU A 62 2.14 25.25 28.34
N GLY A 63 3.31 25.18 27.70
CA GLY A 63 4.47 24.44 28.23
C GLY A 63 4.35 22.93 28.47
N GLY A 64 3.38 22.25 27.84
CA GLY A 64 3.27 20.79 27.84
C GLY A 64 3.87 20.17 26.59
N ASP A 65 4.71 19.14 26.75
CA ASP A 65 5.22 18.29 25.68
C ASP A 65 4.02 17.77 24.84
N ARG A 66 3.87 18.22 23.59
CA ARG A 66 2.80 17.76 22.69
C ARG A 66 3.05 16.29 22.36
N GLN A 67 2.51 15.40 23.19
CA GLN A 67 2.58 13.97 22.95
C GLN A 67 1.50 13.59 21.94
N ASP A 68 1.90 13.37 20.70
CA ASP A 68 0.99 12.85 19.69
C ASP A 68 0.45 11.47 20.12
N THR A 69 -0.88 11.36 20.13
CA THR A 69 -1.59 10.12 20.48
C THR A 69 -1.72 9.15 19.31
N HIS A 70 -1.15 9.49 18.16
CA HIS A 70 -1.26 8.76 16.91
C HIS A 70 0.04 8.85 16.12
N ASP A 71 0.29 7.82 15.32
CA ASP A 71 1.42 7.77 14.41
C ASP A 71 0.92 7.98 12.96
N ILE A 72 1.60 8.84 12.21
CA ILE A 72 1.33 9.09 10.77
C ILE A 72 2.48 8.52 9.95
N TRP A 73 2.17 7.89 8.81
CA TRP A 73 3.19 7.41 7.87
C TRP A 73 2.87 7.80 6.44
N ASN A 74 3.91 8.24 5.72
CA ASN A 74 3.85 8.46 4.29
C ASN A 74 3.99 7.13 3.54
N LEU A 75 3.05 6.86 2.62
CA LEU A 75 3.06 5.65 1.80
C LEU A 75 3.69 5.90 0.42
N PRO A 76 4.50 4.97 -0.11
CA PRO A 76 4.87 3.69 0.48
C PRO A 76 6.05 3.81 1.46
N SER A 77 5.83 3.46 2.74
CA SER A 77 6.85 3.55 3.80
C SER A 77 7.83 2.38 3.77
N LYS A 78 9.10 2.67 4.05
CA LYS A 78 10.15 1.66 4.23
C LYS A 78 9.89 0.74 5.42
N GLU A 79 9.18 1.21 6.45
CA GLU A 79 8.86 0.42 7.65
C GLU A 79 7.93 -0.76 7.34
N PHE A 80 7.06 -0.60 6.35
CA PHE A 80 6.13 -1.65 5.93
C PHE A 80 6.70 -2.56 4.84
N HIS A 81 7.93 -2.30 4.35
CA HIS A 81 8.59 -3.16 3.37
C HIS A 81 9.59 -4.12 4.07
N PRO A 82 9.50 -5.46 3.91
CA PRO A 82 8.62 -6.27 3.08
C PRO A 82 7.52 -7.02 3.87
N LEU A 83 6.76 -6.31 4.72
CA LEU A 83 5.83 -6.90 5.68
C LEU A 83 4.77 -7.81 5.02
N TRP A 84 4.27 -7.43 3.84
CA TRP A 84 3.26 -8.22 3.15
C TRP A 84 3.73 -9.65 2.84
N ASP A 85 4.98 -9.83 2.39
CA ASP A 85 5.52 -11.14 2.01
C ASP A 85 5.89 -12.01 3.23
N SER A 86 6.23 -11.36 4.35
CA SER A 86 6.62 -12.05 5.58
C SER A 86 5.44 -12.70 6.31
N LEU A 87 4.24 -12.11 6.22
CA LEU A 87 3.02 -12.62 6.85
C LEU A 87 2.70 -14.06 6.39
N LYS A 88 2.52 -14.99 7.32
CA LYS A 88 2.06 -16.37 7.03
C LYS A 88 0.64 -16.53 7.52
N LEU A 89 -0.32 -16.28 6.63
CA LEU A 89 -1.75 -16.41 6.90
C LEU A 89 -2.30 -17.63 6.19
N GLU A 90 -3.51 -18.03 6.58
CA GLU A 90 -4.26 -19.07 5.88
C GLU A 90 -4.41 -18.74 4.39
N PRO A 91 -4.54 -19.77 3.53
CA PRO A 91 -4.79 -19.56 2.10
C PRO A 91 -5.97 -18.62 1.88
N LYS A 92 -5.86 -17.75 0.88
CA LYS A 92 -6.88 -16.78 0.46
C LYS A 92 -7.14 -15.60 1.40
N VAL A 93 -6.66 -15.57 2.64
CA VAL A 93 -6.91 -14.42 3.55
C VAL A 93 -6.33 -13.12 2.96
N LYS A 94 -5.05 -13.15 2.60
CA LYS A 94 -4.35 -12.01 1.97
C LYS A 94 -5.03 -11.57 0.67
N GLU A 95 -5.45 -12.54 -0.12
CA GLU A 95 -6.07 -12.33 -1.42
C GLU A 95 -7.47 -11.73 -1.31
N ASN A 96 -8.32 -12.30 -0.45
CA ASN A 96 -9.65 -11.78 -0.18
C ASN A 96 -9.57 -10.36 0.38
N LEU A 97 -8.61 -10.09 1.26
CA LEU A 97 -8.39 -8.75 1.81
C LEU A 97 -8.00 -7.76 0.70
N LEU A 98 -7.04 -8.13 -0.16
CA LEU A 98 -6.61 -7.27 -1.27
C LEU A 98 -7.74 -7.03 -2.27
N ARG A 99 -8.50 -8.08 -2.60
CA ARG A 99 -9.66 -8.00 -3.51
C ARG A 99 -10.77 -7.12 -2.92
N PHE A 100 -11.03 -7.24 -1.63
CA PHE A 100 -11.99 -6.39 -0.93
C PHE A 100 -11.57 -4.92 -0.99
N CYS A 101 -10.31 -4.60 -0.65
CA CYS A 101 -9.80 -3.24 -0.70
C CYS A 101 -9.88 -2.66 -2.13
N PHE A 102 -9.42 -3.41 -3.12
CA PHE A 102 -9.45 -2.98 -4.52
C PHE A 102 -10.88 -2.73 -5.02
N THR A 103 -11.80 -3.65 -4.75
CA THR A 103 -13.21 -3.52 -5.17
C THR A 103 -13.87 -2.33 -4.46
N SER A 104 -13.58 -2.13 -3.18
CA SER A 104 -14.12 -1.01 -2.39
C SER A 104 -13.60 0.34 -2.91
N MET A 105 -12.32 0.43 -3.27
CA MET A 105 -11.74 1.62 -3.91
C MET A 105 -12.35 1.86 -5.30
N LEU A 106 -12.53 0.80 -6.10
CA LEU A 106 -13.16 0.90 -7.41
C LEU A 106 -14.62 1.39 -7.32
N PHE A 107 -15.39 0.89 -6.34
CA PHE A 107 -16.76 1.34 -6.12
C PHE A 107 -16.80 2.81 -5.67
N ALA A 108 -15.83 3.24 -4.86
CA ALA A 108 -15.68 4.64 -4.48
C ALA A 108 -15.35 5.53 -5.69
N GLU A 109 -14.40 5.11 -6.53
CA GLU A 109 -14.01 5.82 -7.76
C GLU A 109 -15.20 5.97 -8.72
N LYS A 110 -16.01 4.91 -8.87
CA LYS A 110 -17.21 4.91 -9.71
C LYS A 110 -18.44 5.55 -9.05
N LYS A 111 -18.31 6.06 -7.82
CA LYS A 111 -19.41 6.69 -7.05
C LYS A 111 -20.67 5.83 -7.01
N VAL A 112 -20.49 4.52 -6.79
CA VAL A 112 -21.61 3.58 -6.69
C VAL A 112 -22.52 3.97 -5.52
N ASP A 113 -23.83 3.98 -5.77
CA ASP A 113 -24.83 4.30 -4.75
C ASP A 113 -24.85 3.22 -3.66
N PRO A 114 -24.52 3.56 -2.40
CA PRO A 114 -24.51 2.59 -1.30
C PRO A 114 -25.90 2.04 -0.94
N TYR A 115 -26.97 2.72 -1.34
CA TYR A 115 -28.35 2.25 -1.12
C TYR A 115 -28.79 1.19 -2.14
N ILE A 116 -28.10 1.10 -3.29
CA ILE A 116 -28.34 0.08 -4.31
C ILE A 116 -27.37 -1.09 -4.14
N VAL A 117 -26.07 -0.77 -3.99
CA VAL A 117 -25.02 -1.76 -3.77
C VAL A 117 -24.31 -1.41 -2.47
N SER A 118 -24.62 -2.15 -1.41
CA SER A 118 -24.01 -1.95 -0.10
C SER A 118 -22.51 -2.29 -0.14
N CYS A 119 -21.68 -1.31 0.22
CA CYS A 119 -20.23 -1.45 0.33
C CYS A 119 -19.75 -0.67 1.57
N ASN A 120 -19.65 -1.37 2.70
CA ASN A 120 -19.09 -0.80 3.92
C ASN A 120 -17.57 -0.88 3.85
N ARG A 121 -16.90 0.27 3.95
CA ARG A 121 -15.43 0.38 3.84
C ARG A 121 -14.70 -0.03 5.13
N VAL A 122 -15.25 -1.01 5.86
CA VAL A 122 -14.75 -1.48 7.15
C VAL A 122 -14.29 -2.92 7.01
N VAL A 123 -13.09 -3.19 7.49
CA VAL A 123 -12.54 -4.55 7.63
C VAL A 123 -12.38 -4.84 9.12
N LEU A 124 -12.93 -5.97 9.56
CA LEU A 124 -12.69 -6.50 10.91
C LEU A 124 -11.77 -7.71 10.79
N LEU A 125 -10.56 -7.57 11.29
CA LEU A 125 -9.63 -8.69 11.48
C LEU A 125 -9.66 -9.06 12.96
N TYR A 126 -9.99 -10.30 13.26
CA TYR A 126 -10.04 -10.83 14.62
C TYR A 126 -9.36 -12.19 14.66
N GLY A 127 -8.84 -12.56 15.83
CA GLY A 127 -8.10 -13.78 16.08
C GLY A 127 -7.69 -13.89 17.53
#